data_AF-A0A3D2GZU5-F1
#
_entry.id   AF-A0A3D2GZU5-F1
#
_cell.length_a   1.000
_cell.length_b   1.000
_cell.length_c   1.000
_cell.angle_alpha   90.00
_cell.angle_beta   90.00
_cell.angle_gamma   90.00
#
_symmetry.space_group_name_H-M   'P 1'
#
loop_
_entity.id
_entity.type
_entity.pdbx_description
1 polymer ?
#
loop_
_entity_poly.entity_id
_entity_poly.type
_entity_poly.pdbx_seq_one_letter_code
_entity_poly.pdbx_strand_id
1 'polypeptide(L)'
;MSNPHRISIFLILLLFLGLIFVAVSDLLSFHEDDFDLSEALVQVQVQTPRHYDSSDVEEPVNYLLASKRRIHSCDPFTADEATVYYVPSECFDAYIDRAQNKVLNRLVSVAVTDGNGTPLEVPAVLPDIFAQIATLEHTLFDIRILDVSSEYFVFLKLNVNLHTPCDLYYYNQQIGKLIELYSFNDRELLGLHVMSVERLKGLE
;
A
#
# COMPACT_ATOMS: atom_id res chain seq x y z
N MET A 1 0.03 -54.89 27.17
CA MET A 1 -0.40 -53.93 28.20
C MET A 1 -0.10 -52.53 27.69
N SER A 2 -1.12 -51.75 27.33
CA SER A 2 -0.95 -50.39 26.83
C SER A 2 -0.57 -49.46 27.98
N ASN A 3 0.50 -48.68 27.81
CA ASN A 3 1.05 -47.83 28.87
C ASN A 3 0.14 -46.60 29.04
N PRO A 4 -0.53 -46.41 30.20
CA PRO A 4 -1.57 -45.39 30.38
C PRO A 4 -1.07 -43.95 30.12
N HIS A 5 0.22 -43.69 30.31
CA HIS A 5 0.85 -42.41 29.99
C HIS A 5 0.89 -42.10 28.48
N ARG A 6 1.03 -43.11 27.62
CA ARG A 6 1.08 -42.91 26.15
C ARG A 6 -0.29 -42.60 25.57
N ILE A 7 -1.35 -43.18 26.14
CA ILE A 7 -2.75 -42.89 25.76
C ILE A 7 -3.12 -41.45 26.16
N SER A 8 -2.69 -41.02 27.35
CA SER A 8 -2.97 -39.66 27.84
C SER A 8 -2.29 -38.57 27.01
N ILE A 9 -1.03 -38.76 26.64
CA ILE A 9 -0.29 -37.82 25.76
C ILE A 9 -0.93 -37.76 24.36
N PHE A 10 -1.35 -38.91 23.82
CA PHE A 10 -1.98 -38.98 22.50
C PHE A 10 -3.34 -38.26 22.47
N LEU A 11 -4.13 -38.37 23.55
CA LEU A 11 -5.39 -37.63 23.71
C LEU A 11 -5.17 -36.12 23.81
N ILE A 12 -4.14 -35.68 24.54
CA ILE A 12 -3.78 -34.25 24.65
C ILE A 12 -3.37 -33.70 23.28
N LEU A 13 -2.55 -34.43 22.52
CA LEU A 13 -2.13 -34.04 21.16
C LEU A 13 -3.32 -33.92 20.20
N LEU A 14 -4.29 -34.84 20.25
CA LEU A 14 -5.52 -34.76 19.47
C LEU A 14 -6.39 -33.55 19.84
N LEU A 15 -6.46 -33.21 21.13
CA LEU A 15 -7.17 -32.02 21.62
C LEU A 15 -6.51 -30.73 21.12
N PHE A 16 -5.18 -30.65 21.15
CA PHE A 16 -4.44 -29.53 20.57
C PHE A 16 -4.61 -29.43 19.06
N LEU A 17 -4.58 -30.55 18.34
CA LEU A 17 -4.79 -30.57 16.89
C LEU A 17 -6.21 -30.14 16.52
N GLY A 18 -7.22 -30.55 17.31
CA GLY A 18 -8.60 -30.10 17.16
C GLY A 18 -8.78 -28.59 17.44
N LEU A 19 -8.12 -28.05 18.47
CA LEU A 19 -8.11 -26.61 18.75
C LEU A 19 -7.43 -25.80 17.65
N ILE A 20 -6.32 -26.29 17.09
CA ILE A 20 -5.67 -25.68 15.92
C ILE A 20 -6.62 -25.73 14.72
N PHE A 21 -7.33 -26.84 14.49
CA PHE A 21 -8.27 -26.96 13.37
C PHE A 21 -9.48 -26.03 13.50
N VAL A 22 -9.99 -25.81 14.71
CA VAL A 22 -11.05 -24.82 14.98
C VAL A 22 -10.52 -23.40 14.80
N ALA A 23 -9.35 -23.07 15.35
CA ALA A 23 -8.74 -21.74 15.18
C ALA A 23 -8.38 -21.43 13.73
N VAL A 24 -7.91 -22.43 12.96
CA VAL A 24 -7.66 -22.31 11.52
C VAL A 24 -8.96 -22.26 10.74
N SER A 25 -10.03 -22.95 11.15
CA SER A 25 -11.34 -22.82 10.51
C SER A 25 -11.99 -21.47 10.80
N ASP A 26 -11.83 -20.90 11.99
CA ASP A 26 -12.26 -19.52 12.31
C ASP A 26 -11.42 -18.49 11.54
N LEU A 27 -10.12 -18.78 11.33
CA LEU A 27 -9.23 -17.95 10.50
C LEU A 27 -9.55 -18.07 9.00
N LEU A 28 -10.03 -19.23 8.54
CA LEU A 28 -10.44 -19.48 7.15
C LEU A 28 -11.91 -19.15 6.90
N SER A 29 -12.73 -19.05 7.95
CA SER A 29 -14.06 -18.47 7.91
C SER A 29 -13.98 -16.95 8.01
N PHE A 30 -13.04 -16.34 7.29
CA PHE A 30 -13.33 -15.04 6.71
C PHE A 30 -14.58 -15.27 5.87
N HIS A 31 -15.71 -14.93 6.49
CA HIS A 31 -16.94 -14.65 5.80
C HIS A 31 -16.54 -13.86 4.55
N GLU A 32 -17.07 -14.23 3.38
CA GLU A 32 -17.33 -13.24 2.36
C GLU A 32 -18.28 -12.23 3.02
N ASP A 33 -17.73 -11.35 3.85
CA ASP A 33 -18.41 -10.16 4.34
C ASP A 33 -18.79 -9.46 3.06
N ASP A 34 -20.09 -9.43 2.80
CA ASP A 34 -20.74 -8.80 1.66
C ASP A 34 -20.07 -7.44 1.50
N PHE A 35 -19.13 -7.34 0.56
CA PHE A 35 -18.27 -6.20 0.49
C PHE A 35 -19.13 -5.04 0.03
N ASP A 36 -19.47 -4.15 0.96
CA ASP A 36 -20.35 -3.07 0.65
C ASP A 36 -19.64 -2.12 -0.32
N LEU A 37 -20.03 -2.17 -1.59
CA LEU A 37 -19.58 -1.24 -2.62
C LEU A 37 -19.88 0.22 -2.23
N SER A 38 -20.80 0.45 -1.29
CA SER A 38 -21.03 1.75 -0.66
C SER A 38 -19.90 2.19 0.28
N GLU A 39 -18.86 1.39 0.50
CA GLU A 39 -17.62 1.78 1.20
C GLU A 39 -16.43 1.95 0.24
N ALA A 40 -16.62 1.65 -1.05
CA ALA A 40 -15.57 1.74 -2.05
C ALA A 40 -15.04 3.17 -2.22
N LEU A 41 -13.72 3.30 -2.27
CA LEU A 41 -13.00 4.56 -2.43
C LEU A 41 -12.35 4.65 -3.83
N VAL A 42 -11.55 3.63 -4.18
CA VAL A 42 -10.80 3.57 -5.43
C VAL A 42 -10.72 2.12 -5.91
N GLN A 43 -10.64 1.93 -7.24
CA GLN A 43 -10.11 0.71 -7.83
C GLN A 43 -8.64 0.93 -8.21
N VAL A 44 -7.82 -0.09 -8.03
CA VAL A 44 -6.38 -0.04 -8.26
C VAL A 44 -5.94 -1.27 -9.02
N GLN A 45 -5.10 -1.06 -10.03
CA GLN A 45 -4.46 -2.12 -10.78
C GLN A 45 -2.99 -2.15 -10.42
N VAL A 46 -2.51 -3.32 -9.99
CA VAL A 46 -1.12 -3.52 -9.60
C VAL A 46 -0.53 -4.76 -10.25
N GLN A 47 0.79 -4.81 -10.35
CA GLN A 47 1.50 -5.95 -10.95
C GLN A 47 2.80 -6.22 -10.21
N THR A 48 3.24 -7.47 -10.18
CA THR A 48 4.60 -7.80 -9.70
C THR A 48 5.64 -7.13 -10.59
N PRO A 49 6.64 -6.41 -10.04
CA PRO A 49 7.69 -5.83 -10.84
C PRO A 49 8.42 -6.92 -11.61
N ARG A 50 8.76 -6.64 -12.87
CA ARG A 50 9.58 -7.54 -13.68
C ARG A 50 10.96 -7.66 -13.05
N HIS A 51 11.20 -8.75 -12.33
CA HIS A 51 12.55 -9.13 -11.94
C HIS A 51 13.27 -9.68 -13.17
N TYR A 52 14.51 -9.24 -13.38
CA TYR A 52 15.38 -9.81 -14.40
C TYR A 52 15.46 -11.33 -14.16
N ASP A 53 15.15 -12.11 -15.21
CA ASP A 53 15.19 -13.58 -15.29
C ASP A 53 13.86 -14.35 -15.13
N SER A 54 12.71 -13.68 -14.97
CA SER A 54 11.39 -14.31 -15.19
C SER A 54 10.87 -14.02 -16.60
N SER A 55 10.64 -15.06 -17.41
CA SER A 55 9.87 -14.94 -18.67
C SER A 55 8.39 -14.69 -18.41
N ASP A 56 7.94 -14.98 -17.19
CA ASP A 56 6.54 -14.98 -16.82
C ASP A 56 6.24 -13.65 -16.12
N VAL A 57 5.71 -12.72 -16.91
CA VAL A 57 5.10 -11.50 -16.38
C VAL A 57 3.75 -11.90 -15.84
N GLU A 58 3.59 -11.93 -14.51
CA GLU A 58 2.29 -12.15 -13.89
C GLU A 58 1.28 -11.14 -14.43
N GLU A 59 0.06 -11.59 -14.71
CA GLU A 59 -1.01 -10.70 -15.16
C GLU A 59 -1.30 -9.64 -14.09
N PRO A 60 -1.62 -8.39 -14.49
CA PRO A 60 -2.08 -7.38 -13.55
C PRO A 60 -3.29 -7.86 -12.75
N VAL A 61 -3.28 -7.57 -11.45
CA VAL A 61 -4.40 -7.85 -10.55
C VAL A 61 -5.10 -6.55 -10.20
N ASN A 62 -6.43 -6.60 -10.12
CA ASN A 62 -7.28 -5.45 -9.83
C ASN A 62 -7.90 -5.61 -8.45
N TYR A 63 -7.86 -4.54 -7.68
CA TYR A 63 -8.45 -4.48 -6.37
C TYR A 63 -9.35 -3.28 -6.22
N LEU A 64 -10.36 -3.42 -5.39
CA LEU A 64 -11.17 -2.34 -4.88
C LEU A 64 -10.70 -2.06 -3.44
N LEU A 65 -10.32 -0.82 -3.17
CA LEU A 65 -9.94 -0.32 -1.85
C LEU A 65 -11.10 0.41 -1.20
N ALA A 66 -11.36 0.08 0.05
CA ALA A 66 -12.38 0.68 0.89
C ALA A 66 -11.77 1.35 2.11
N SER A 67 -12.61 2.07 2.86
CA SER A 67 -12.24 2.64 4.15
C SER A 67 -11.60 1.61 5.10
N LYS A 68 -10.80 2.08 6.05
CA LYS A 68 -10.09 1.23 7.04
C LYS A 68 -9.16 0.19 6.41
N ARG A 69 -8.58 0.50 5.24
CA ARG A 69 -7.58 -0.34 4.54
C ARG A 69 -8.12 -1.72 4.13
N ARG A 70 -9.42 -1.80 3.84
CA ARG A 70 -10.04 -3.02 3.30
C ARG A 70 -9.76 -3.14 1.81
N ILE A 71 -9.51 -4.36 1.35
CA ILE A 71 -9.19 -4.67 -0.04
C ILE A 71 -9.98 -5.87 -0.52
N HIS A 72 -10.52 -5.81 -1.73
CA HIS A 72 -11.21 -6.92 -2.38
C HIS A 72 -10.79 -7.03 -3.84
N SER A 73 -10.68 -8.24 -4.37
CA SER A 73 -10.47 -8.45 -5.82
C SER A 73 -11.65 -7.89 -6.61
N CYS A 74 -11.40 -7.33 -7.78
CA CYS A 74 -12.46 -6.84 -8.67
C CYS A 74 -12.18 -7.14 -10.14
N ASP A 75 -13.22 -6.96 -10.96
CA ASP A 75 -13.11 -7.08 -12.41
C ASP A 75 -12.19 -5.99 -12.98
N PRO A 76 -11.58 -6.22 -14.17
CA PRO A 76 -10.83 -5.20 -14.88
C PRO A 76 -11.63 -3.91 -15.07
N PHE A 77 -10.95 -2.78 -14.94
CA PHE A 77 -11.54 -1.45 -15.07
C PHE A 77 -10.69 -0.57 -15.99
N THR A 78 -11.26 0.57 -16.40
CA THR A 78 -10.51 1.60 -17.13
C THR A 78 -9.99 2.61 -16.12
N ALA A 79 -8.67 2.74 -16.02
CA ALA A 79 -8.05 3.72 -15.14
C ALA A 79 -8.42 5.15 -15.57
N ASP A 80 -8.54 6.05 -14.60
CA ASP A 80 -8.71 7.47 -14.86
C ASP A 80 -7.45 8.04 -15.49
N GLU A 81 -7.61 9.10 -16.29
CA GLU A 81 -6.48 9.86 -16.80
C GLU A 81 -5.76 10.54 -15.62
N ALA A 82 -4.45 10.29 -15.51
CA ALA A 82 -3.62 10.77 -14.43
C ALA A 82 -2.37 11.42 -14.97
N THR A 83 -2.02 12.58 -14.41
CA THR A 83 -0.66 13.11 -14.56
C THR A 83 0.22 12.47 -13.49
N VAL A 84 1.27 11.77 -13.91
CA VAL A 84 2.19 11.08 -13.00
C VAL A 84 3.47 11.89 -12.88
N TYR A 85 3.78 12.29 -11.66
CA TYR A 85 5.01 12.97 -11.28
C TYR A 85 5.95 11.96 -10.61
N TYR A 86 7.11 11.75 -11.21
CA TYR A 86 8.17 10.93 -10.64
C TYR A 86 9.07 11.81 -9.78
N VAL A 87 9.21 11.45 -8.50
CA VAL A 87 10.04 12.22 -7.57
C VAL A 87 11.45 11.63 -7.56
N PRO A 88 12.47 12.43 -7.90
CA PRO A 88 13.86 11.98 -7.83
C PRO A 88 14.27 11.57 -6.41
N SER A 89 15.10 10.54 -6.30
CA SER A 89 15.54 9.99 -5.01
C SER A 89 16.28 11.01 -4.12
N GLU A 90 16.96 11.97 -4.74
CA GLU A 90 17.70 13.05 -4.08
C GLU A 90 16.82 14.11 -3.41
N CYS A 91 15.51 14.04 -3.59
CA CYS A 91 14.59 14.92 -2.88
C CYS A 91 14.49 14.58 -1.38
N PHE A 92 14.86 13.36 -0.98
CA PHE A 92 14.79 12.91 0.41
C PHE A 92 16.08 12.23 0.86
N ASP A 93 16.60 12.68 2.01
CA ASP A 93 17.70 12.01 2.71
C ASP A 93 17.17 11.21 3.90
N ALA A 94 17.42 9.90 3.90
CA ALA A 94 17.11 9.05 5.04
C ALA A 94 18.16 9.21 6.17
N TYR A 95 17.72 9.24 7.42
CA TYR A 95 18.59 9.28 8.59
C TYR A 95 18.03 8.47 9.75
N ILE A 96 18.91 8.03 10.66
CA ILE A 96 18.50 7.32 11.88
C ILE A 96 18.28 8.34 12.99
N ASP A 97 17.04 8.48 13.44
CA ASP A 97 16.72 9.19 14.68
C ASP A 97 16.98 8.24 15.86
N ARG A 98 18.08 8.51 16.59
CA ARG A 98 18.50 7.70 17.74
C ARG A 98 17.57 7.85 18.96
N ALA A 99 16.83 8.94 19.08
CA ALA A 99 15.90 9.13 20.19
C ALA A 99 14.66 8.24 20.03
N GLN A 100 14.21 8.06 18.78
CA GLN A 100 13.04 7.25 18.44
C GLN A 100 13.39 5.83 18.01
N ASN A 101 14.67 5.57 17.73
CA ASN A 101 15.16 4.33 17.11
C ASN A 101 14.43 4.00 15.79
N LYS A 102 14.22 5.04 14.97
CA LYS A 102 13.51 4.97 13.69
C LYS A 102 14.38 5.50 12.55
N VAL A 103 14.14 4.98 11.35
CA VAL A 103 14.66 5.58 10.12
C VAL A 103 13.61 6.60 9.65
N LEU A 104 14.00 7.86 9.56
CA LEU A 104 13.15 8.98 9.16
C LEU A 104 13.71 9.63 7.89
N ASN A 105 12.91 10.48 7.26
CA ASN A 105 13.28 11.17 6.04
C ASN A 105 13.44 12.68 6.29
N ARG A 106 14.36 13.30 5.57
CA ARG A 106 14.52 14.75 5.51
C ARG A 106 14.26 15.22 4.10
N LEU A 107 13.34 16.17 3.95
CA LEU A 107 13.15 16.88 2.70
C LEU A 107 14.38 17.73 2.37
N VAL A 108 15.00 17.47 1.22
CA VAL A 108 16.18 18.18 0.72
C VAL A 108 15.80 19.20 -0.35
N SER A 109 14.96 18.78 -1.30
CA SER A 109 14.51 19.59 -2.42
C SER A 109 13.13 19.16 -2.89
N VAL A 110 12.45 20.03 -3.63
CA VAL A 110 11.17 19.70 -4.29
C VAL A 110 11.41 19.76 -5.79
N ALA A 111 11.40 18.60 -6.42
CA ALA A 111 11.55 18.45 -7.86
C ALA A 111 10.73 17.24 -8.31
N VAL A 112 10.22 17.31 -9.54
CA VAL A 112 9.48 16.22 -10.18
C VAL A 112 9.88 16.10 -11.64
N THR A 113 9.74 14.88 -12.17
CA THR A 113 10.02 14.55 -13.56
C THR A 113 8.86 13.79 -14.19
N ASP A 114 8.81 13.77 -15.52
CA ASP A 114 7.95 12.86 -16.26
C ASP A 114 8.53 11.43 -16.30
N GLY A 115 7.82 10.49 -16.94
CA GLY A 115 8.28 9.10 -17.09
C GLY A 115 9.56 8.92 -17.91
N ASN A 116 10.05 9.98 -18.58
CA ASN A 116 11.31 9.98 -19.31
C ASN A 116 12.45 10.63 -18.52
N GLY A 117 12.19 11.08 -17.28
CA GLY A 117 13.17 11.80 -16.45
C GLY A 117 13.31 13.27 -16.82
N THR A 118 12.40 13.84 -17.61
CA THR A 118 12.40 15.27 -17.95
C THR A 118 11.84 16.08 -16.78
N PRO A 119 12.53 17.13 -16.30
CA PRO A 119 12.01 17.98 -15.24
C PRO A 119 10.66 18.62 -15.61
N LEU A 120 9.73 18.64 -14.65
CA LEU A 120 8.42 19.27 -14.77
C LEU A 120 8.32 20.48 -13.84
N GLU A 121 7.47 21.43 -14.21
CA GLU A 121 7.02 22.49 -13.31
C GLU A 121 6.32 21.87 -12.10
N VAL A 122 6.62 22.37 -10.90
CA VAL A 122 6.11 21.82 -9.64
C VAL A 122 4.74 22.45 -9.33
N PRO A 123 3.63 21.68 -9.31
CA PRO A 123 2.34 22.18 -8.86
C PRO A 123 2.38 22.71 -7.42
N ALA A 124 1.58 23.73 -7.14
CA ALA A 124 1.59 24.44 -5.86
C ALA A 124 1.30 23.56 -4.63
N VAL A 125 0.62 22.43 -4.81
CA VAL A 125 0.30 21.49 -3.73
C VAL A 125 1.43 20.50 -3.43
N LEU A 126 2.37 20.28 -4.36
CA LEU A 126 3.42 19.28 -4.17
C LEU A 126 4.35 19.59 -3.00
N PRO A 127 4.77 20.84 -2.71
CA PRO A 127 5.57 21.13 -1.52
C PRO A 127 4.94 20.61 -0.21
N ASP A 128 3.62 20.74 -0.06
CA ASP A 128 2.91 20.24 1.13
C ASP A 128 2.87 18.71 1.16
N ILE A 129 2.69 18.06 0.00
CA ILE A 129 2.78 16.60 -0.13
C ILE A 129 4.19 16.11 0.24
N PHE A 130 5.24 16.76 -0.26
CA PHE A 130 6.64 16.43 0.07
C PHE A 130 6.91 16.57 1.57
N ALA A 131 6.36 17.62 2.20
CA ALA A 131 6.46 17.80 3.64
C ALA A 131 5.80 16.64 4.42
N GLN A 132 4.65 16.14 3.95
CA GLN A 132 4.02 14.95 4.54
C GLN A 132 4.85 13.68 4.31
N ILE A 133 5.37 13.45 3.10
CA ILE A 133 6.22 12.29 2.77
C ILE A 133 7.46 12.26 3.68
N ALA A 134 8.06 13.41 3.98
CA ALA A 134 9.23 13.50 4.86
C ALA A 134 8.96 12.98 6.28
N THR A 135 7.69 12.97 6.73
CA THR A 135 7.32 12.46 8.06
C THR A 135 7.20 10.93 8.11
N LEU A 136 7.20 10.26 6.95
CA LEU A 136 7.07 8.82 6.86
C LEU A 136 8.35 8.12 7.35
N GLU A 137 8.18 6.91 7.86
CA GLU A 137 9.27 6.05 8.31
C GLU A 137 9.86 5.24 7.15
N HIS A 138 11.08 4.78 7.34
CA HIS A 138 11.88 3.99 6.39
C HIS A 138 12.42 4.77 5.20
N THR A 139 13.43 4.19 4.55
CA THR A 139 14.06 4.82 3.39
C THR A 139 13.11 4.71 2.20
N LEU A 140 12.85 5.84 1.56
CA LEU A 140 12.06 5.94 0.33
C LEU A 140 12.97 5.66 -0.88
N PHE A 141 12.54 4.85 -1.85
CA PHE A 141 13.37 4.60 -3.04
C PHE A 141 12.64 4.73 -4.38
N ASP A 142 11.32 4.62 -4.41
CA ASP A 142 10.49 4.97 -5.57
C ASP A 142 9.28 5.74 -5.05
N ILE A 143 9.03 6.92 -5.59
CA ILE A 143 7.93 7.79 -5.18
C ILE A 143 7.28 8.33 -6.45
N ARG A 144 5.98 8.09 -6.56
CA ARG A 144 5.13 8.63 -7.62
C ARG A 144 3.97 9.39 -7.00
N ILE A 145 3.75 10.60 -7.49
CA ILE A 145 2.57 11.39 -7.15
C ILE A 145 1.67 11.40 -8.37
N LEU A 146 0.40 11.05 -8.19
CA LEU A 146 -0.60 10.99 -9.25
C LEU A 146 -1.60 12.12 -9.02
N ASP A 147 -1.78 12.99 -10.00
CA ASP A 147 -2.88 13.96 -10.07
C ASP A 147 -3.98 13.36 -10.96
N VAL A 148 -5.09 12.98 -10.32
CA VAL A 148 -6.28 12.41 -10.97
C VAL A 148 -7.41 13.42 -10.80
N SER A 149 -7.66 14.21 -11.83
CA SER A 149 -8.70 15.26 -11.80
C SER A 149 -8.60 16.20 -10.58
N SER A 150 -7.38 16.66 -10.24
CA SER A 150 -7.07 17.52 -9.08
C SER A 150 -7.17 16.84 -7.71
N GLU A 151 -7.34 15.52 -7.67
CA GLU A 151 -7.15 14.70 -6.46
C GLU A 151 -5.78 14.02 -6.49
N TYR A 152 -5.04 14.11 -5.39
CA TYR A 152 -3.64 13.70 -5.35
C TYR A 152 -3.48 12.38 -4.60
N PHE A 153 -2.80 11.43 -5.24
CA PHE A 153 -2.42 10.15 -4.65
C PHE A 153 -0.90 10.04 -4.62
N VAL A 154 -0.37 9.36 -3.61
CA VAL A 154 1.07 9.10 -3.51
C VAL A 154 1.27 7.60 -3.42
N PHE A 155 1.98 7.05 -4.39
CA PHE A 155 2.45 5.68 -4.37
C PHE A 155 3.94 5.67 -4.06
N LEU A 156 4.33 4.96 -3.02
CA LEU A 156 5.70 4.97 -2.55
C LEU A 156 6.19 3.56 -2.19
N LYS A 157 7.44 3.28 -2.54
CA LYS A 157 8.12 2.04 -2.20
C LYS A 157 9.15 2.30 -1.12
N LEU A 158 9.08 1.48 -0.08
CA LEU A 158 9.95 1.55 1.09
C LEU A 158 11.00 0.46 1.04
N ASN A 159 12.23 0.81 1.41
CA ASN A 159 13.30 -0.16 1.60
C ASN A 159 13.27 -0.66 3.05
N VAL A 160 12.69 -1.85 3.25
CA VAL A 160 12.54 -2.50 4.56
C VAL A 160 13.15 -3.90 4.53
N ASN A 161 14.46 -3.99 4.27
CA ASN A 161 15.27 -5.22 4.33
C ASN A 161 14.66 -6.42 3.58
N LEU A 162 13.85 -7.23 4.27
CA LEU A 162 13.25 -8.49 3.77
C LEU A 162 11.87 -8.29 3.11
N HIS A 163 11.34 -7.08 3.13
CA HIS A 163 10.07 -6.70 2.51
C HIS A 163 10.25 -5.42 1.70
N THR A 164 9.38 -5.26 0.70
CA THR A 164 9.32 -4.05 -0.12
C THR A 164 7.90 -3.49 -0.03
N PRO A 165 7.53 -2.85 1.11
CA PRO A 165 6.22 -2.20 1.23
C PRO A 165 6.02 -1.20 0.11
N CYS A 166 4.83 -1.22 -0.47
CA CYS A 166 4.41 -0.39 -1.57
C CYS A 166 3.10 0.29 -1.14
N ASP A 167 3.22 1.47 -0.54
CA ASP A 167 2.12 2.13 0.13
C ASP A 167 1.43 3.11 -0.82
N LEU A 168 0.10 3.07 -0.81
CA LEU A 168 -0.74 4.00 -1.56
C LEU A 168 -1.47 4.92 -0.58
N TYR A 169 -1.28 6.22 -0.75
CA TYR A 169 -1.91 7.27 0.03
C TYR A 169 -2.83 8.13 -0.82
N TYR A 170 -3.86 8.67 -0.20
CA TYR A 170 -4.61 9.84 -0.68
C TYR A 170 -4.14 11.08 0.09
N TYR A 171 -3.85 12.17 -0.61
CA TYR A 171 -3.57 13.46 0.02
C TYR A 171 -4.87 14.25 0.17
N ASN A 172 -5.38 14.31 1.40
CA ASN A 172 -6.55 15.11 1.70
C ASN A 172 -6.15 16.58 1.84
N GLN A 173 -6.38 17.35 0.76
CA GLN A 173 -6.07 18.77 0.67
C GLN A 173 -6.80 19.63 1.72
N GLN A 174 -7.93 19.18 2.26
CA GLN A 174 -8.70 19.96 3.25
C GLN A 174 -8.02 19.99 4.62
N ILE A 175 -7.40 18.88 5.01
CA ILE A 175 -6.70 18.72 6.29
C ILE A 175 -5.17 18.74 6.14
N GLY A 176 -4.66 18.72 4.90
CA GLY A 176 -3.24 18.78 4.57
C GLY A 176 -2.47 17.53 4.96
N LYS A 177 -3.08 16.33 4.90
CA LYS A 177 -2.48 15.07 5.36
C LYS A 177 -2.51 13.97 4.31
N LEU A 178 -1.50 13.10 4.36
CA LEU A 178 -1.53 11.81 3.68
C LEU A 178 -2.30 10.79 4.50
N ILE A 179 -3.25 10.12 3.86
CA ILE A 179 -4.09 9.08 4.44
C ILE A 179 -3.79 7.78 3.71
N GLU A 180 -3.27 6.80 4.44
CA GLU A 180 -2.93 5.50 3.87
C GLU A 180 -4.20 4.76 3.45
N LEU A 181 -4.31 4.44 2.16
CA LEU A 181 -5.41 3.64 1.62
C LEU A 181 -5.09 2.16 1.76
N TYR A 182 -3.88 1.73 1.37
CA TYR A 182 -3.44 0.35 1.47
C TYR A 182 -1.93 0.23 1.32
N SER A 183 -1.35 -0.84 1.90
CA SER A 183 0.05 -1.21 1.74
C SER A 183 0.14 -2.56 1.02
N PHE A 184 0.69 -2.54 -0.19
CA PHE A 184 1.04 -3.74 -0.94
C PHE A 184 2.44 -4.20 -0.59
N ASN A 185 2.83 -5.40 -1.02
CA ASN A 185 4.21 -5.85 -0.95
C ASN A 185 4.73 -6.21 -2.34
N ASP A 186 5.85 -5.59 -2.72
CA ASP A 186 6.53 -5.80 -4.00
C ASP A 186 5.61 -5.70 -5.22
N ARG A 187 4.94 -4.56 -5.37
CA ARG A 187 4.02 -4.28 -6.48
C ARG A 187 4.35 -2.98 -7.21
N GLU A 188 3.94 -2.89 -8.45
CA GLU A 188 3.91 -1.70 -9.28
C GLU A 188 2.47 -1.20 -9.42
N LEU A 189 2.23 0.08 -9.21
CA LEU A 189 0.94 0.70 -9.55
C LEU A 189 0.86 0.96 -11.05
N LEU A 190 -0.16 0.42 -11.70
CA LEU A 190 -0.40 0.57 -13.14
C LEU A 190 -1.55 1.52 -13.45
N GLY A 191 -2.55 1.58 -12.58
CA GLY A 191 -3.74 2.41 -12.81
C GLY A 191 -4.58 2.57 -11.55
N LEU A 192 -5.35 3.65 -11.52
CA LEU A 192 -6.27 3.99 -10.44
C LEU A 192 -7.57 4.53 -11.05
N HIS A 193 -8.71 4.15 -10.47
CA HIS A 193 -10.02 4.73 -10.79
C HIS A 193 -10.69 5.19 -9.50
N VAL A 194 -11.05 6.46 -9.43
CA VAL A 194 -11.66 7.09 -8.25
C VAL A 194 -13.15 6.82 -8.23
N MET A 195 -13.61 6.08 -7.23
CA MET A 195 -15.04 5.74 -7.10
C MET A 195 -15.84 6.81 -6.35
N SER A 196 -15.24 7.47 -5.36
CA SER A 196 -15.88 8.58 -4.65
C SER A 196 -14.87 9.55 -4.04
N VAL A 197 -14.85 10.77 -4.57
CA VAL A 197 -14.03 11.87 -4.05
C VAL A 197 -14.56 12.35 -2.70
N GLU A 198 -15.87 12.37 -2.51
CA GLU A 198 -16.50 12.82 -1.26
C GLU A 198 -16.11 11.94 -0.09
N ARG A 199 -16.07 10.61 -0.30
CA ARG A 199 -15.64 9.67 0.73
C ARG A 199 -14.16 9.79 1.03
N LEU A 200 -13.31 9.95 0.01
CA LEU A 200 -11.88 10.20 0.19
C LEU A 200 -11.63 11.45 1.04
N LYS A 201 -12.33 12.55 0.75
CA LYS A 201 -12.26 13.81 1.52
C LYS A 201 -12.77 13.67 2.95
N GLY A 202 -13.69 12.72 3.20
CA GLY A 202 -14.21 12.40 4.52
C GLY A 202 -13.28 11.52 5.37
N LEU A 203 -12.13 11.08 4.86
CA LEU A 203 -11.15 10.34 5.63
C LEU A 203 -10.32 11.30 6.53
N GLU A 204 -9.99 10.84 7.73
CA GLU A 204 -9.21 11.56 8.76
C GLU A 204 -7.99 10.77 9.24
#